data_AF-F4LJN9-F1
#
_entry.id   AF-F4LJN9-F1
#
_cell.length_a   1.000
_cell.length_b   1.000
_cell.length_c   1.000
_cell.angle_alpha   90.00
_cell.angle_beta   90.00
_cell.angle_gamma   90.00
#
_symmetry.space_group_name_H-M   'P 1'
#
loop_
_entity.id
_entity.type
_entity.pdbx_description
1 polymer ?
#
loop_
_entity_poly.entity_id
_entity_poly.type
_entity_poly.pdbx_seq_one_letter_code
_entity_poly.pdbx_strand_id
1 'polypeptide(L)'
;MSFAITSPRADWVFYTDMPIRFSTNSKSAYPVWQSSIDGCLGVGSTVDVLLSAGIHRITAVHGSSSDAVSITVVSRVLNTGEIRPHLLNAPKQSLYMDSGTYVPIVYTYNGSVSQLEMSAPVKYTADSYAAYEDDNHAGFGRNFSVACDIKTLVPLANVSFSRTAAADDMLVQERDFFVINTANQLAAPHIVRAELYAAGSTYTIWKPLSFAVDAAAVNTLIENIETLVIPRVCSVFGQWADINGDGKIAVLLCPTINQEQMAIGFFNSADLFIRNTDKTSDSYNPYSNELDMLYLAVPSAAATGNYSAASLSATVAHELTHNVTFNRKTFRHILAGDTQRKQEELFLDEGLSHLSENLCGFGVSGGNIVFLDAFLKDTGSYSLCAEDKYGRSDSVGRRGAMLLFLSWLYRQSADGDSFLRNILDSHCFGWECIGEALGTSTDYLFGSFVSAVATAVYTGEPFPYRTDSVTGEPVDFFCNMGMFEFGGKSYDIGIPRLYTSETEFSVLKYSVSFFDPVTFESMQPIVFSANGINGTVYAGMLKIE
;
A
#
# COMPACT_ATOMS: atom_id res chain seq x y z
N MET A 1 -22.42 49.04 -16.31
CA MET A 1 -22.46 47.57 -16.20
C MET A 1 -23.79 47.20 -15.56
N SER A 2 -24.50 46.19 -16.06
CA SER A 2 -25.72 45.69 -15.44
C SER A 2 -25.38 44.99 -14.13
N PHE A 3 -26.10 45.28 -13.05
CA PHE A 3 -25.97 44.56 -11.78
C PHE A 3 -26.40 43.10 -12.00
N ALA A 4 -25.52 42.13 -11.69
CA ALA A 4 -25.81 40.72 -11.90
C ALA A 4 -25.20 39.85 -10.80
N ILE A 5 -25.93 38.81 -10.39
CA ILE A 5 -25.45 37.76 -9.50
C ILE A 5 -24.44 36.90 -10.28
N THR A 6 -23.25 36.74 -9.70
CA THR A 6 -22.18 35.89 -10.26
C THR A 6 -22.05 34.54 -9.55
N SER A 7 -22.55 34.47 -8.32
CA SER A 7 -22.67 33.24 -7.53
C SER A 7 -23.86 33.40 -6.59
N PRO A 8 -24.69 32.36 -6.39
CA PRO A 8 -24.62 31.02 -6.97
C PRO A 8 -25.09 30.94 -8.43
N ARG A 9 -24.81 29.82 -9.11
CA ARG A 9 -25.26 29.54 -10.49
C ARG A 9 -26.57 28.72 -10.48
N ALA A 10 -27.45 28.99 -11.45
CA ALA A 10 -28.84 28.49 -11.47
C ALA A 10 -29.00 26.97 -11.60
N ASP A 11 -27.98 26.28 -12.13
CA ASP A 11 -28.04 24.83 -12.42
C ASP A 11 -27.15 24.01 -11.49
N TRP A 12 -26.61 24.64 -10.44
CA TRP A 12 -25.76 23.96 -9.47
C TRP A 12 -26.59 23.44 -8.30
N VAL A 13 -26.23 22.26 -7.83
CA VAL A 13 -26.80 21.68 -6.60
C VAL A 13 -25.92 22.11 -5.45
N PHE A 14 -26.55 22.74 -4.46
CA PHE A 14 -25.93 23.11 -3.18
C PHE A 14 -26.44 22.22 -2.07
N TYR A 15 -25.81 22.29 -0.91
CA TYR A 15 -26.07 21.35 0.18
C TYR A 15 -26.17 22.06 1.51
N THR A 16 -26.97 21.49 2.42
CA THR A 16 -27.24 22.06 3.74
C THR A 16 -26.03 22.07 4.67
N ASP A 17 -24.96 21.36 4.32
CA ASP A 17 -23.74 21.17 5.12
C ASP A 17 -22.59 22.12 4.72
N MET A 18 -22.77 22.98 3.72
CA MET A 18 -21.73 23.90 3.23
C MET A 18 -22.29 25.29 2.93
N PRO A 19 -21.63 26.37 3.37
CA PRO A 19 -22.04 27.72 3.04
C PRO A 19 -22.03 27.96 1.53
N ILE A 20 -23.07 28.62 1.04
CA ILE A 20 -23.17 29.05 -0.35
C ILE A 20 -22.64 30.48 -0.43
N ARG A 21 -21.66 30.70 -1.31
CA ARG A 21 -21.15 32.03 -1.59
C ARG A 21 -22.09 32.80 -2.51
N PHE A 22 -22.60 33.92 -2.01
CA PHE A 22 -23.38 34.88 -2.78
C PHE A 22 -22.48 36.05 -3.18
N SER A 23 -22.43 36.38 -4.47
CA SER A 23 -21.63 37.50 -4.97
C SER A 23 -22.24 38.11 -6.22
N THR A 24 -21.89 39.36 -6.48
CA THR A 24 -22.28 40.08 -7.71
C THR A 24 -21.06 40.45 -8.53
N ASN A 25 -21.31 40.86 -9.77
CA ASN A 25 -20.26 41.40 -10.63
C ASN A 25 -19.70 42.77 -10.17
N SER A 26 -20.23 43.36 -9.09
CA SER A 26 -19.76 44.61 -8.51
C SER A 26 -19.20 44.41 -7.10
N LYS A 27 -17.87 44.55 -6.95
CA LYS A 27 -17.19 44.40 -5.65
C LYS A 27 -17.46 45.55 -4.67
N SER A 28 -17.92 46.70 -5.17
CA SER A 28 -18.25 47.88 -4.35
C SER A 28 -19.75 48.00 -4.04
N ALA A 29 -20.60 47.14 -4.61
CA ALA A 29 -22.03 47.12 -4.29
C ALA A 29 -22.27 46.40 -2.96
N TYR A 30 -23.16 46.93 -2.13
CA TYR A 30 -23.61 46.28 -0.89
C TYR A 30 -25.09 45.91 -1.06
N PRO A 31 -25.42 44.87 -1.83
CA PRO A 31 -26.79 44.43 -1.99
C PRO A 31 -27.32 43.78 -0.71
N VAL A 32 -28.62 43.89 -0.51
CA VAL A 32 -29.37 43.06 0.43
C VAL A 32 -29.73 41.75 -0.27
N TRP A 33 -29.39 40.63 0.37
CA TRP A 33 -29.64 39.28 -0.12
C TRP A 33 -30.86 38.67 0.56
N GLN A 34 -31.72 38.02 -0.22
CA GLN A 34 -32.94 37.40 0.28
C GLN A 34 -33.22 36.05 -0.39
N SER A 35 -33.64 35.08 0.41
CA SER A 35 -34.09 33.74 0.04
C SER A 35 -35.61 33.66 0.14
N SER A 36 -36.26 33.00 -0.81
CA SER A 36 -37.70 32.73 -0.75
C SER A 36 -38.12 31.78 0.37
N ILE A 37 -37.17 31.06 0.98
CA ILE A 37 -37.42 30.10 2.07
C ILE A 37 -36.86 30.63 3.39
N ASP A 38 -35.58 31.02 3.41
CA ASP A 38 -34.88 31.41 4.65
C ASP A 38 -34.95 32.92 4.94
N GLY A 39 -35.57 33.70 4.06
CA GLY A 39 -35.73 35.15 4.28
C GLY A 39 -34.41 35.93 4.10
N CYS A 40 -34.12 36.85 5.00
CA CYS A 40 -32.96 37.75 4.88
C CYS A 40 -31.65 36.98 5.09
N LEU A 41 -30.73 37.07 4.11
CA LEU A 41 -29.45 36.37 4.12
C LEU A 41 -28.28 37.28 4.53
N GLY A 42 -28.48 38.59 4.54
CA GLY A 42 -27.48 39.58 4.92
C GLY A 42 -27.25 40.66 3.87
N VAL A 43 -26.24 41.50 4.11
CA VAL A 43 -25.88 42.64 3.26
C VAL A 43 -24.38 42.61 2.97
N GLY A 44 -24.00 42.74 1.70
CA GLY A 44 -22.59 42.80 1.31
C GLY A 44 -22.32 42.40 -0.13
N SER A 45 -21.18 42.84 -0.66
CA SER A 45 -20.69 42.45 -1.99
C SER A 45 -20.40 40.95 -2.09
N THR A 46 -20.12 40.31 -0.96
CA THR A 46 -20.04 38.87 -0.81
C THR A 46 -20.58 38.46 0.56
N VAL A 47 -21.44 37.46 0.61
CA VAL A 47 -21.91 36.82 1.85
C VAL A 47 -21.86 35.30 1.68
N ASP A 48 -21.47 34.57 2.73
CA ASP A 48 -21.45 33.10 2.75
C ASP A 48 -22.55 32.64 3.74
N VAL A 49 -23.55 31.90 3.26
CA VAL A 49 -24.74 31.57 4.07
C VAL A 49 -25.16 30.11 3.88
N LEU A 50 -25.55 29.45 4.98
CA LEU A 50 -26.22 28.15 4.94
C LEU A 50 -27.69 28.33 4.63
N LEU A 51 -28.21 27.50 3.74
CA LEU A 51 -29.62 27.50 3.39
C LEU A 51 -30.29 26.18 3.82
N SER A 52 -31.57 26.24 4.14
CA SER A 52 -32.40 25.06 4.36
C SER A 52 -32.54 24.26 3.06
N ALA A 53 -32.95 22.99 3.13
CA ALA A 53 -33.20 22.21 1.91
C ALA A 53 -34.45 22.73 1.17
N GLY A 54 -34.38 22.80 -0.16
CA GLY A 54 -35.49 23.24 -0.99
C GLY A 54 -35.06 23.91 -2.30
N ILE A 55 -36.05 24.41 -3.04
CA ILE A 55 -35.82 25.24 -4.24
C ILE A 55 -35.94 26.71 -3.81
N HIS A 56 -34.83 27.43 -3.84
CA HIS A 56 -34.75 28.82 -3.42
C HIS A 56 -34.78 29.74 -4.63
N ARG A 57 -35.51 30.85 -4.52
CA ARG A 57 -35.30 32.03 -5.36
C ARG A 57 -34.49 33.04 -4.56
N ILE A 58 -33.23 33.21 -4.92
CA ILE A 58 -32.30 34.14 -4.31
C ILE A 58 -32.39 35.46 -5.04
N THR A 59 -32.59 36.55 -4.30
CA THR A 59 -32.67 37.91 -4.85
C THR A 59 -31.60 38.79 -4.22
N ALA A 60 -30.88 39.54 -5.04
CA ALA A 60 -29.95 40.58 -4.61
C ALA A 60 -30.51 41.95 -5.02
N VAL A 61 -30.58 42.90 -4.09
CA VAL A 61 -31.11 44.25 -4.35
C VAL A 61 -30.12 45.32 -3.89
N HIS A 62 -29.76 46.24 -4.78
CA HIS A 62 -28.92 47.40 -4.49
C HIS A 62 -29.48 48.66 -5.14
N GLY A 63 -30.05 49.55 -4.33
CA GLY A 63 -30.73 50.75 -4.83
C GLY A 63 -31.93 50.38 -5.72
N SER A 64 -31.94 50.88 -6.96
CA SER A 64 -32.94 50.52 -7.98
C SER A 64 -32.59 49.29 -8.81
N SER A 65 -31.42 48.69 -8.58
CA SER A 65 -30.97 47.51 -9.31
C SER A 65 -31.29 46.25 -8.52
N SER A 66 -31.76 45.21 -9.20
CA SER A 66 -31.96 43.89 -8.62
C SER A 66 -31.66 42.80 -9.63
N ASP A 67 -31.31 41.62 -9.11
CA ASP A 67 -31.17 40.41 -9.90
C ASP A 67 -31.59 39.21 -9.06
N ALA A 68 -31.97 38.10 -9.70
CA ALA A 68 -32.43 36.91 -9.01
C ALA A 68 -32.02 35.62 -9.72
N VAL A 69 -31.74 34.59 -8.92
CA VAL A 69 -31.35 33.25 -9.40
C VAL A 69 -32.13 32.18 -8.63
N SER A 70 -32.55 31.12 -9.32
CA SER A 70 -33.15 29.94 -8.69
C SER A 70 -32.08 28.89 -8.47
N ILE A 71 -32.05 28.28 -7.27
CA ILE A 71 -31.09 27.22 -6.94
C ILE A 71 -31.79 26.09 -6.19
N THR A 72 -31.21 24.89 -6.24
CA THR A 72 -31.66 23.75 -5.44
C THR A 72 -30.64 23.45 -4.34
N VAL A 73 -31.13 23.38 -3.10
CA VAL A 73 -30.37 22.99 -1.92
C VAL A 73 -30.87 21.64 -1.45
N VAL A 74 -29.98 20.66 -1.41
CA VAL A 74 -30.30 19.27 -1.03
C VAL A 74 -29.85 19.00 0.40
N SER A 75 -30.73 18.38 1.18
CA SER A 75 -30.38 17.95 2.53
C SER A 75 -29.32 16.85 2.48
N ARG A 76 -28.30 17.00 3.33
CA ARG A 76 -27.22 16.03 3.50
C ARG A 76 -27.09 15.57 4.94
N VAL A 77 -28.14 14.93 5.45
CA VAL A 77 -28.05 14.22 6.73
C VAL A 77 -27.18 12.96 6.56
N LEU A 78 -26.36 12.68 7.56
CA LEU A 78 -25.52 11.50 7.70
C LEU A 78 -26.17 10.55 8.71
N ASN A 79 -26.28 9.26 8.35
CA ASN A 79 -26.69 8.22 9.29
C ASN A 79 -25.49 7.65 10.04
N THR A 80 -25.70 7.07 11.21
CA THR A 80 -24.66 6.33 11.94
C THR A 80 -24.07 5.22 11.06
N GLY A 81 -22.74 5.15 11.00
CA GLY A 81 -21.96 4.25 10.14
C GLY A 81 -21.74 4.76 8.72
N GLU A 82 -22.35 5.88 8.33
CA GLU A 82 -22.17 6.47 7.00
C GLU A 82 -20.96 7.42 6.97
N ILE A 83 -20.17 7.34 5.90
CA ILE A 83 -19.08 8.28 5.61
C ILE A 83 -19.48 9.15 4.43
N ARG A 84 -19.33 10.47 4.59
CA ARG A 84 -19.55 11.41 3.50
C ARG A 84 -18.28 12.15 3.11
N PRO A 85 -17.80 12.02 1.87
CA PRO A 85 -16.64 12.75 1.40
C PRO A 85 -17.00 14.16 0.92
N HIS A 86 -16.20 15.13 1.32
CA HIS A 86 -16.27 16.52 0.90
C HIS A 86 -14.97 16.90 0.20
N LEU A 87 -15.06 17.37 -1.04
CA LEU A 87 -13.89 17.90 -1.75
C LEU A 87 -13.41 19.19 -1.08
N LEU A 88 -12.15 19.24 -0.66
CA LEU A 88 -11.48 20.44 -0.17
C LEU A 88 -10.89 21.18 -1.37
N ASN A 89 -11.50 22.31 -1.74
CA ASN A 89 -11.11 23.08 -2.93
C ASN A 89 -10.86 24.57 -2.65
N ALA A 90 -10.81 24.96 -1.38
CA ALA A 90 -10.52 26.31 -0.94
C ALA A 90 -9.47 26.30 0.17
N PRO A 91 -8.65 27.37 0.31
CA PRO A 91 -7.68 27.48 1.40
C PRO A 91 -8.31 27.47 2.80
N LYS A 92 -9.60 27.81 2.89
CA LYS A 92 -10.39 27.69 4.10
C LYS A 92 -11.80 27.24 3.72
N GLN A 93 -12.25 26.13 4.32
CA GLN A 93 -13.55 25.55 4.04
C GLN A 93 -14.20 25.07 5.34
N SER A 94 -15.46 25.45 5.55
CA SER A 94 -16.24 25.06 6.72
C SER A 94 -17.29 24.04 6.31
N LEU A 95 -17.34 22.92 7.01
CA LEU A 95 -18.35 21.86 6.86
C LEU A 95 -19.22 21.84 8.10
N TYR A 96 -20.53 21.99 7.96
CA TYR A 96 -21.47 22.06 9.07
C TYR A 96 -22.11 20.72 9.33
N MET A 97 -21.87 20.20 10.54
CA MET A 97 -22.37 18.90 10.97
C MET A 97 -23.54 19.11 11.92
N ASP A 98 -24.64 18.38 11.71
CA ASP A 98 -25.75 18.28 12.65
C ASP A 98 -25.31 17.61 13.96
N SER A 99 -26.18 17.61 14.97
CA SER A 99 -25.89 16.94 16.24
C SER A 99 -25.50 15.47 16.06
N GLY A 100 -24.50 15.03 16.82
CA GLY A 100 -23.94 13.69 16.77
C GLY A 100 -22.42 13.69 16.98
N THR A 101 -21.84 12.50 16.96
CA THR A 101 -20.39 12.30 17.03
C THR A 101 -19.86 11.91 15.65
N TYR A 102 -18.84 12.61 15.18
CA TYR A 102 -18.24 12.41 13.87
C TYR A 102 -16.76 12.15 14.00
N VAL A 103 -16.24 11.31 13.10
CA VAL A 103 -14.84 11.06 12.89
C VAL A 103 -14.45 11.75 11.59
N PRO A 104 -13.65 12.81 11.66
CA PRO A 104 -13.07 13.41 10.48
C PRO A 104 -11.96 12.51 9.93
N ILE A 105 -11.89 12.41 8.61
CA ILE A 105 -10.89 11.65 7.87
C ILE A 105 -10.43 12.54 6.74
N VAL A 106 -9.13 12.65 6.50
CA VAL A 106 -8.61 13.34 5.31
C VAL A 106 -7.88 12.33 4.46
N TYR A 107 -8.23 12.25 3.18
CA TYR A 107 -7.56 11.34 2.25
C TYR A 107 -7.46 11.94 0.86
N THR A 108 -6.54 11.42 0.07
CA THR A 108 -6.23 11.93 -1.26
C THR A 108 -6.17 10.81 -2.28
N TYR A 109 -6.46 11.15 -3.54
CA TYR A 109 -6.09 10.32 -4.68
C TYR A 109 -4.77 10.84 -5.24
N ASN A 110 -4.78 11.37 -6.46
CA ASN A 110 -3.63 12.03 -7.07
C ASN A 110 -3.27 13.42 -6.47
N GLY A 111 -4.01 13.88 -5.45
CA GLY A 111 -3.83 15.17 -4.81
C GLY A 111 -2.92 15.16 -3.57
N SER A 112 -2.57 16.33 -3.06
CA SER A 112 -1.75 16.49 -1.86
C SER A 112 -2.04 17.82 -1.17
N VAL A 113 -1.71 17.92 0.11
CA VAL A 113 -1.75 19.17 0.88
C VAL A 113 -0.44 19.32 1.65
N SER A 114 0.24 20.46 1.50
CA SER A 114 1.49 20.72 2.20
C SER A 114 1.27 21.01 3.68
N GLN A 115 0.22 21.75 3.99
CA GLN A 115 -0.14 22.18 5.34
C GLN A 115 -1.66 22.18 5.46
N LEU A 116 -2.19 21.32 6.33
CA LEU A 116 -3.60 21.23 6.64
C LEU A 116 -3.79 21.35 8.16
N GLU A 117 -4.76 22.16 8.55
CA GLU A 117 -5.21 22.30 9.92
C GLU A 117 -6.73 22.07 9.96
N MET A 118 -7.17 21.28 10.94
CA MET A 118 -8.59 21.10 11.23
C MET A 118 -8.88 21.74 12.59
N SER A 119 -9.98 22.48 12.68
CA SER A 119 -10.50 23.03 13.95
C SER A 119 -12.00 22.76 14.08
N ALA A 120 -12.45 22.48 15.30
CA ALA A 120 -13.85 22.27 15.65
C ALA A 120 -14.17 22.93 17.00
N PRO A 121 -15.38 23.49 17.20
CA PRO A 121 -15.75 24.25 18.39
C PRO A 121 -15.98 23.43 19.67
N VAL A 122 -15.98 22.09 19.63
CA VAL A 122 -16.24 21.22 20.79
C VAL A 122 -15.08 20.24 21.00
N LYS A 123 -14.83 19.91 22.29
CA LYS A 123 -13.71 19.08 22.75
C LYS A 123 -13.84 17.61 22.38
N TYR A 124 -12.71 17.05 21.95
CA TYR A 124 -12.41 15.65 21.69
C TYR A 124 -12.64 14.77 22.93
N THR A 125 -13.18 13.57 22.70
CA THR A 125 -13.29 12.54 23.72
C THR A 125 -11.98 11.73 23.78
N ALA A 126 -11.24 11.95 24.87
CA ALA A 126 -10.18 11.12 25.46
C ALA A 126 -8.74 11.20 24.92
N ASP A 127 -7.86 11.48 25.90
CA ASP A 127 -6.47 11.09 26.12
C ASP A 127 -5.55 10.93 24.91
N SER A 128 -4.76 11.99 24.74
CA SER A 128 -3.56 12.10 23.92
C SER A 128 -2.77 10.79 23.85
N TYR A 129 -2.79 10.14 22.68
CA TYR A 129 -1.69 9.29 22.28
C TYR A 129 -0.47 10.19 22.05
N ALA A 130 0.60 9.92 22.78
CA ALA A 130 1.83 10.68 22.71
C ALA A 130 2.36 10.72 21.26
N ALA A 131 2.85 11.89 20.85
CA ALA A 131 3.65 12.01 19.64
C ALA A 131 4.83 11.04 19.75
N TYR A 132 4.88 10.07 18.85
CA TYR A 132 5.99 9.13 18.75
C TYR A 132 7.12 9.82 17.99
N GLU A 133 8.28 9.95 18.64
CA GLU A 133 9.52 10.19 17.93
C GLU A 133 9.88 8.89 17.19
N ASP A 134 10.26 9.02 15.93
CA ASP A 134 10.73 7.93 15.05
C ASP A 134 11.99 7.32 15.67
N ASP A 135 11.78 6.45 16.66
CA ASP A 135 12.85 5.72 17.33
C ASP A 135 13.29 4.69 16.32
N ASN A 136 14.29 5.08 15.52
CA ASN A 136 15.03 4.28 14.55
C ASN A 136 14.68 2.80 14.68
N HIS A 137 13.70 2.35 13.90
CA HIS A 137 13.53 0.93 13.65
C HIS A 137 14.81 0.52 12.92
N ALA A 138 15.85 0.18 13.71
CA ALA A 138 17.13 -0.29 13.26
C ALA A 138 16.83 -1.36 12.22
N GLY A 139 17.15 -1.03 10.97
CA GLY A 139 16.51 -1.62 9.80
C GLY A 139 16.39 -3.11 9.94
N PHE A 140 15.16 -3.62 9.85
CA PHE A 140 14.99 -4.99 9.36
C PHE A 140 15.82 -5.05 8.07
N GLY A 141 16.81 -5.94 8.01
CA GLY A 141 17.71 -6.11 6.86
C GLY A 141 16.98 -6.67 5.64
N ARG A 142 15.83 -6.12 5.30
CA ARG A 142 14.98 -6.43 4.13
C ARG A 142 14.76 -5.23 3.22
N ASN A 143 15.31 -4.05 3.54
CA ASN A 143 15.38 -2.91 2.61
C ASN A 143 16.54 -3.10 1.60
N PHE A 144 16.49 -4.19 0.84
CA PHE A 144 17.46 -4.50 -0.18
C PHE A 144 16.74 -4.70 -1.51
N SER A 145 17.12 -3.95 -2.52
CA SER A 145 16.66 -4.14 -3.90
C SER A 145 17.86 -4.32 -4.82
N VAL A 146 17.72 -5.22 -5.79
CA VAL A 146 18.74 -5.42 -6.83
C VAL A 146 18.41 -4.53 -8.02
N ALA A 147 19.26 -3.54 -8.29
CA ALA A 147 19.11 -2.72 -9.48
C ALA A 147 19.59 -3.51 -10.72
N CYS A 148 18.66 -3.84 -11.61
CA CYS A 148 18.95 -4.51 -12.88
C CYS A 148 18.27 -3.78 -14.04
N ASP A 149 19.07 -3.28 -15.00
CA ASP A 149 18.54 -2.75 -16.26
C ASP A 149 18.28 -3.89 -17.25
N ILE A 150 17.11 -4.51 -17.11
CA ILE A 150 16.70 -5.66 -17.93
C ILE A 150 16.56 -5.32 -19.43
N LYS A 151 16.51 -4.04 -19.81
CA LYS A 151 16.24 -3.64 -21.20
C LYS A 151 17.39 -3.93 -22.14
N THR A 152 18.61 -3.96 -21.61
CA THR A 152 19.82 -4.24 -22.40
C THR A 152 20.24 -5.70 -22.32
N LEU A 153 19.60 -6.49 -21.46
CA LEU A 153 19.94 -7.89 -21.25
C LEU A 153 19.37 -8.78 -22.35
N VAL A 154 20.12 -9.84 -22.67
CA VAL A 154 19.75 -10.80 -23.70
C VAL A 154 19.15 -12.04 -23.02
N PRO A 155 17.89 -12.41 -23.28
CA PRO A 155 17.28 -13.57 -22.66
C PRO A 155 17.89 -14.88 -23.21
N LEU A 156 17.86 -15.95 -22.41
CA LEU A 156 18.25 -17.28 -22.89
C LEU A 156 17.28 -17.78 -23.98
N ALA A 157 17.82 -18.46 -24.99
CA ALA A 157 17.02 -19.14 -26.00
C ALA A 157 16.45 -20.46 -25.45
N ASN A 158 15.20 -20.79 -25.81
CA ASN A 158 14.51 -22.04 -25.44
C ASN A 158 14.14 -22.21 -23.96
N VAL A 159 13.69 -21.14 -23.31
CA VAL A 159 13.12 -21.20 -21.95
C VAL A 159 11.73 -21.87 -21.97
N SER A 160 11.45 -22.71 -20.97
CA SER A 160 10.15 -23.35 -20.77
C SER A 160 9.34 -22.66 -19.68
N PHE A 161 8.02 -22.59 -19.84
CA PHE A 161 7.07 -22.24 -18.77
C PHE A 161 6.38 -23.48 -18.18
N SER A 162 6.76 -24.67 -18.64
CA SER A 162 6.34 -25.96 -18.10
C SER A 162 7.49 -26.55 -17.31
N ARG A 163 7.23 -26.91 -16.05
CA ARG A 163 8.19 -27.57 -15.17
C ARG A 163 8.00 -29.08 -15.23
N THR A 164 8.89 -29.76 -15.96
CA THR A 164 9.00 -31.21 -15.89
C THR A 164 10.32 -31.52 -15.18
N ALA A 165 10.24 -32.02 -13.95
CA ALA A 165 11.41 -32.24 -13.13
C ALA A 165 12.39 -33.21 -13.81
N ALA A 166 13.64 -32.78 -13.96
CA ALA A 166 14.73 -33.67 -14.32
C ALA A 166 14.94 -34.72 -13.23
N ALA A 167 15.40 -35.90 -13.63
CA ALA A 167 15.82 -36.94 -12.70
C ALA A 167 17.04 -36.46 -11.89
N ASP A 168 17.06 -36.77 -10.59
CA ASP A 168 18.07 -36.21 -9.66
C ASP A 168 19.50 -36.65 -10.00
N ASP A 169 19.67 -37.79 -10.67
CA ASP A 169 20.96 -38.31 -11.13
C ASP A 169 21.57 -37.50 -12.29
N MET A 170 20.77 -36.66 -12.95
CA MET A 170 21.21 -35.74 -14.00
C MET A 170 21.66 -34.38 -13.43
N LEU A 171 21.45 -34.12 -12.14
CA LEU A 171 21.82 -32.85 -11.53
C LEU A 171 23.33 -32.78 -11.28
N VAL A 172 23.90 -31.60 -11.56
CA VAL A 172 25.28 -31.28 -11.21
C VAL A 172 25.43 -31.34 -9.69
N GLN A 173 26.52 -31.95 -9.21
CA GLN A 173 26.73 -32.14 -7.77
C GLN A 173 27.43 -30.93 -7.11
N GLU A 174 28.21 -30.18 -7.88
CA GLU A 174 28.86 -28.95 -7.41
C GLU A 174 28.97 -27.92 -8.53
N ARG A 175 28.78 -26.64 -8.21
CA ARG A 175 28.98 -25.54 -9.15
C ARG A 175 29.41 -24.25 -8.47
N ASP A 176 29.89 -23.32 -9.29
CA ASP A 176 30.14 -21.94 -8.87
C ASP A 176 28.86 -21.13 -9.05
N PHE A 177 28.57 -20.30 -8.05
CA PHE A 177 27.51 -19.31 -8.09
C PHE A 177 28.09 -17.90 -8.00
N PHE A 178 27.52 -16.99 -8.79
CA PHE A 178 27.84 -15.58 -8.80
C PHE A 178 26.80 -14.85 -7.95
N VAL A 179 27.22 -14.35 -6.79
CA VAL A 179 26.32 -13.72 -5.81
C VAL A 179 26.62 -12.22 -5.76
N ILE A 180 25.58 -11.40 -5.85
CA ILE A 180 25.70 -9.95 -5.69
C ILE A 180 26.30 -9.63 -4.32
N ASN A 181 27.22 -8.68 -4.27
CA ASN A 181 27.71 -8.14 -3.01
C ASN A 181 26.65 -7.18 -2.45
N THR A 182 25.96 -7.60 -1.38
CA THR A 182 24.82 -6.86 -0.85
C THR A 182 25.25 -5.58 -0.13
N ALA A 183 26.50 -5.54 0.37
CA ALA A 183 27.10 -4.34 0.97
C ALA A 183 27.60 -3.31 -0.08
N ASN A 184 27.95 -3.75 -1.28
CA ASN A 184 28.38 -2.89 -2.38
C ASN A 184 28.05 -3.52 -3.74
N GLN A 185 26.86 -3.22 -4.27
CA GLN A 185 26.37 -3.79 -5.53
C GLN A 185 27.22 -3.41 -6.76
N LEU A 186 28.08 -2.38 -6.66
CA LEU A 186 29.01 -2.01 -7.73
C LEU A 186 30.30 -2.87 -7.74
N ALA A 187 30.54 -3.65 -6.69
CA ALA A 187 31.67 -4.56 -6.61
C ALA A 187 31.48 -5.77 -7.53
N ALA A 188 32.58 -6.49 -7.79
CA ALA A 188 32.51 -7.78 -8.46
C ALA A 188 31.64 -8.76 -7.64
N PRO A 189 30.95 -9.71 -8.28
CA PRO A 189 30.20 -10.73 -7.57
C PRO A 189 31.12 -11.53 -6.64
N HIS A 190 30.58 -11.94 -5.50
CA HIS A 190 31.16 -13.05 -4.75
C HIS A 190 31.03 -14.33 -5.59
N ILE A 191 32.08 -15.13 -5.62
CA ILE A 191 32.04 -16.45 -6.25
C ILE A 191 31.94 -17.48 -5.13
N VAL A 192 30.80 -18.16 -5.07
CA VAL A 192 30.50 -19.16 -4.05
C VAL A 192 30.50 -20.54 -4.69
N ARG A 193 31.49 -21.37 -4.35
CA ARG A 193 31.51 -22.79 -4.71
C ARG A 193 30.58 -23.56 -3.76
N ALA A 194 29.57 -24.21 -4.31
CA ALA A 194 28.56 -24.93 -3.52
C ALA A 194 28.32 -26.36 -4.03
N GLU A 195 27.95 -27.23 -3.10
CA GLU A 195 27.46 -28.60 -3.34
C GLU A 195 25.93 -28.64 -3.29
N LEU A 196 25.34 -29.56 -4.06
CA LEU A 196 23.93 -29.90 -3.96
C LEU A 196 23.69 -30.58 -2.60
N TYR A 197 22.93 -29.91 -1.72
CA TYR A 197 22.62 -30.41 -0.38
C TYR A 197 21.36 -31.29 -0.39
N ALA A 198 20.33 -30.86 -1.12
CA ALA A 198 19.07 -31.59 -1.25
C ALA A 198 18.41 -31.26 -2.59
N ALA A 199 17.61 -32.19 -3.10
CA ALA A 199 16.75 -31.98 -4.26
C ALA A 199 15.38 -32.59 -3.98
N GLY A 200 14.33 -31.84 -4.31
CA GLY A 200 12.95 -32.33 -4.31
C GLY A 200 12.37 -32.31 -5.72
N SER A 201 11.06 -32.52 -5.84
CA SER A 201 10.39 -32.52 -7.16
C SER A 201 10.40 -31.16 -7.86
N THR A 202 10.48 -30.06 -7.10
CA THR A 202 10.37 -28.68 -7.62
C THR A 202 11.49 -27.75 -7.18
N TYR A 203 12.47 -28.22 -6.40
CA TYR A 203 13.54 -27.39 -5.85
C TYR A 203 14.88 -28.11 -5.78
N THR A 204 15.96 -27.33 -5.70
CA THR A 204 17.29 -27.76 -5.26
C THR A 204 17.80 -26.83 -4.17
N ILE A 205 18.44 -27.36 -3.14
CA ILE A 205 19.14 -26.58 -2.10
C ILE A 205 20.64 -26.73 -2.31
N TRP A 206 21.33 -25.60 -2.37
CA TRP A 206 22.77 -25.53 -2.55
C TRP A 206 23.45 -24.96 -1.32
N LYS A 207 24.49 -25.66 -0.87
CA LYS A 207 25.26 -25.32 0.32
C LYS A 207 26.70 -24.99 -0.06
N PRO A 208 27.29 -23.89 0.43
CA PRO A 208 28.70 -23.58 0.20
C PRO A 208 29.63 -24.64 0.80
N LEU A 209 30.64 -25.07 0.03
CA LEU A 209 31.61 -26.08 0.47
C LEU A 209 32.39 -25.64 1.73
N SER A 210 32.65 -24.34 1.83
CA SER A 210 33.47 -23.76 2.90
C SER A 210 32.68 -23.40 4.17
N PHE A 211 31.39 -23.75 4.25
CA PHE A 211 30.53 -23.33 5.36
C PHE A 211 29.74 -24.49 5.96
N ALA A 212 29.85 -24.67 7.28
CA ALA A 212 29.03 -25.62 8.01
C ALA A 212 27.62 -25.07 8.19
N VAL A 213 26.61 -25.91 8.00
CA VAL A 213 25.21 -25.55 8.22
C VAL A 213 24.64 -26.33 9.39
N ASP A 214 23.67 -25.75 10.09
CA ASP A 214 22.87 -26.50 11.05
C ASP A 214 21.88 -27.37 10.27
N ALA A 215 22.10 -28.68 10.28
CA ALA A 215 21.32 -29.63 9.50
C ALA A 215 19.83 -29.64 9.92
N ALA A 216 19.53 -29.43 11.21
CA ALA A 216 18.14 -29.41 11.68
C ALA A 216 17.42 -28.17 11.15
N ALA A 217 18.04 -27.00 11.26
CA ALA A 217 17.47 -25.74 10.76
C ALA A 217 17.28 -25.77 9.23
N VAL A 218 18.25 -26.31 8.49
CA VAL A 218 18.15 -26.47 7.02
C VAL A 218 17.04 -27.46 6.66
N ASN A 219 16.92 -28.59 7.37
CA ASN A 219 15.87 -29.56 7.09
C ASN A 219 14.46 -29.01 7.38
N THR A 220 14.29 -28.22 8.45
CA THR A 220 13.02 -27.52 8.70
C THR A 220 12.70 -26.50 7.61
N LEU A 221 13.71 -25.75 7.13
CA LEU A 221 13.51 -24.83 6.00
C LEU A 221 13.09 -25.61 4.73
N ILE A 222 13.75 -26.72 4.43
CA ILE A 222 13.41 -27.59 3.29
C ILE A 222 11.97 -28.07 3.38
N GLU A 223 11.55 -28.60 4.54
CA GLU A 223 10.20 -29.08 4.76
C GLU A 223 9.17 -27.97 4.53
N ASN A 224 9.42 -26.76 5.04
CA ASN A 224 8.54 -25.62 4.81
C ASN A 224 8.49 -25.22 3.33
N ILE A 225 9.63 -25.19 2.63
CA ILE A 225 9.70 -24.86 1.20
C ILE A 225 8.86 -25.84 0.39
N GLU A 226 9.04 -27.14 0.65
CA GLU A 226 8.43 -28.23 -0.10
C GLU A 226 6.93 -28.35 0.16
N THR A 227 6.52 -28.28 1.43
CA THR A 227 5.15 -28.64 1.83
C THR A 227 4.22 -27.43 1.95
N LEU A 228 4.78 -26.23 2.18
CA LEU A 228 3.99 -25.01 2.40
C LEU A 228 4.26 -23.96 1.33
N VAL A 229 5.50 -23.46 1.23
CA VAL A 229 5.79 -22.23 0.47
C VAL A 229 5.57 -22.43 -1.02
N ILE A 230 6.28 -23.35 -1.67
CA ILE A 230 6.16 -23.54 -3.14
C ILE A 230 4.71 -23.90 -3.52
N PRO A 231 4.04 -24.87 -2.88
CA PRO A 231 2.65 -25.21 -3.23
C PRO A 231 1.69 -24.03 -3.08
N ARG A 232 1.79 -23.25 -1.98
CA ARG A 232 0.89 -22.13 -1.72
C ARG A 232 1.14 -20.97 -2.66
N VAL A 233 2.40 -20.57 -2.89
CA VAL A 233 2.74 -19.53 -3.87
C VAL A 233 2.26 -19.93 -5.27
N CYS A 234 2.49 -21.17 -5.69
CA CYS A 234 2.02 -21.66 -6.99
C CYS A 234 0.49 -21.66 -7.09
N SER A 235 -0.21 -22.03 -6.01
CA SER A 235 -1.67 -22.01 -5.97
C SER A 235 -2.20 -20.58 -6.13
N VAL A 236 -1.67 -19.63 -5.35
CA VAL A 236 -2.17 -18.25 -5.31
C VAL A 236 -1.71 -17.46 -6.54
N PHE A 237 -0.42 -17.48 -6.87
CA PHE A 237 0.19 -16.58 -7.86
C PHE A 237 0.56 -17.27 -9.17
N GLY A 238 0.56 -18.60 -9.23
CA GLY A 238 0.96 -19.38 -10.40
C GLY A 238 2.46 -19.69 -10.47
N GLN A 239 2.90 -20.19 -11.63
CA GLN A 239 4.27 -20.67 -11.84
C GLN A 239 5.18 -19.62 -12.51
N TRP A 240 6.48 -19.85 -12.43
CA TRP A 240 7.55 -19.08 -13.08
C TRP A 240 8.30 -19.94 -14.12
N ALA A 241 9.09 -19.28 -14.98
CA ALA A 241 9.84 -19.96 -16.03
C ALA A 241 10.95 -20.86 -15.48
N ASP A 242 11.20 -21.97 -16.16
CA ASP A 242 12.31 -22.89 -15.95
C ASP A 242 13.44 -22.51 -16.91
N ILE A 243 14.49 -21.90 -16.36
CA ILE A 243 15.52 -21.22 -17.14
C ILE A 243 16.58 -22.21 -17.64
N ASN A 244 17.00 -23.13 -16.78
CA ASN A 244 18.05 -24.11 -17.07
C ASN A 244 17.48 -25.49 -17.45
N GLY A 245 16.16 -25.67 -17.48
CA GLY A 245 15.49 -26.85 -18.01
C GLY A 245 15.52 -28.07 -17.09
N ASP A 246 15.73 -27.87 -15.78
CA ASP A 246 15.73 -28.95 -14.78
C ASP A 246 14.39 -29.09 -14.04
N GLY A 247 13.44 -28.19 -14.30
CA GLY A 247 12.11 -28.14 -13.69
C GLY A 247 12.11 -27.70 -12.22
N LYS A 248 13.24 -27.27 -11.66
CA LYS A 248 13.43 -26.99 -10.23
C LYS A 248 13.89 -25.56 -10.02
N ILE A 249 13.47 -24.92 -8.93
CA ILE A 249 14.06 -23.64 -8.51
C ILE A 249 15.27 -23.92 -7.62
N ALA A 250 16.38 -23.24 -7.88
CA ALA A 250 17.55 -23.36 -7.01
C ALA A 250 17.47 -22.38 -5.85
N VAL A 251 17.82 -22.85 -4.66
CA VAL A 251 17.94 -22.03 -3.46
C VAL A 251 19.36 -22.14 -2.95
N LEU A 252 20.12 -21.04 -3.00
CA LEU A 252 21.50 -21.00 -2.55
C LEU A 252 21.59 -20.42 -1.14
N LEU A 253 22.13 -21.19 -0.20
CA LEU A 253 22.48 -20.70 1.14
C LEU A 253 23.78 -19.89 1.06
N CYS A 254 23.73 -18.62 1.41
CA CYS A 254 24.79 -17.63 1.18
C CYS A 254 25.30 -17.04 2.51
N PRO A 255 26.47 -17.48 3.02
CA PRO A 255 27.06 -16.95 4.25
C PRO A 255 27.39 -15.45 4.17
N THR A 256 27.66 -14.94 2.96
CA THR A 256 27.90 -13.51 2.72
C THR A 256 26.68 -12.67 3.10
N ILE A 257 25.45 -13.17 2.90
CA ILE A 257 24.24 -12.48 3.33
C ILE A 257 24.21 -12.35 4.86
N ASN A 258 24.52 -13.43 5.60
CA ASN A 258 24.60 -13.35 7.06
C ASN A 258 25.69 -12.38 7.55
N GLN A 259 26.81 -12.29 6.83
CA GLN A 259 27.97 -11.46 7.20
C GLN A 259 27.73 -9.97 6.88
N GLU A 260 27.12 -9.67 5.74
CA GLU A 260 26.86 -8.31 5.28
C GLU A 260 25.64 -7.70 5.98
N GLN A 261 24.68 -8.52 6.41
CA GLN A 261 23.48 -8.11 7.17
C GLN A 261 22.62 -7.04 6.48
N MET A 262 22.74 -6.91 5.16
CA MET A 262 21.96 -5.97 4.34
C MET A 262 20.65 -6.58 3.83
N ALA A 263 20.62 -7.91 3.68
CA ALA A 263 19.50 -8.69 3.17
C ALA A 263 19.28 -9.93 4.07
N ILE A 264 18.10 -10.55 4.00
CA ILE A 264 17.85 -11.91 4.52
C ILE A 264 17.86 -12.92 3.39
N GLY A 265 17.39 -12.51 2.22
CA GLY A 265 17.44 -13.21 0.96
C GLY A 265 17.13 -12.21 -0.15
N PHE A 266 17.25 -12.66 -1.39
CA PHE A 266 16.82 -11.87 -2.54
C PHE A 266 16.58 -12.76 -3.76
N PHE A 267 15.70 -12.30 -4.65
CA PHE A 267 15.62 -12.69 -6.04
C PHE A 267 16.39 -11.69 -6.91
N ASN A 268 17.14 -12.20 -7.89
CA ASN A 268 17.84 -11.37 -8.87
C ASN A 268 17.32 -11.71 -10.28
N SER A 269 16.55 -10.79 -10.86
CA SER A 269 15.97 -10.97 -12.20
C SER A 269 17.03 -11.10 -13.30
N ALA A 270 18.25 -10.63 -13.09
CA ALA A 270 19.35 -10.75 -14.05
C ALA A 270 19.77 -12.21 -14.29
N ASP A 271 19.50 -13.12 -13.34
CA ASP A 271 19.81 -14.56 -13.47
C ASP A 271 19.00 -15.26 -14.56
N LEU A 272 17.89 -14.65 -15.02
CA LEU A 272 17.07 -15.19 -16.12
C LEU A 272 17.63 -14.84 -17.51
N PHE A 273 18.73 -14.10 -17.59
CA PHE A 273 19.34 -13.61 -18.82
C PHE A 273 20.75 -14.14 -19.01
N ILE A 274 21.27 -14.08 -20.24
CA ILE A 274 22.62 -14.51 -20.58
C ILE A 274 23.65 -13.75 -19.75
N ARG A 275 24.63 -14.50 -19.24
CA ARG A 275 25.78 -13.96 -18.53
C ARG A 275 26.77 -13.34 -19.51
N ASN A 276 27.16 -12.09 -19.25
CA ASN A 276 28.14 -11.38 -20.06
C ASN A 276 29.10 -10.58 -19.18
N THR A 277 30.40 -10.87 -19.26
CA THR A 277 31.43 -10.21 -18.46
C THR A 277 32.18 -9.10 -19.20
N ASP A 278 31.83 -8.83 -20.46
CA ASP A 278 32.39 -7.71 -21.20
C ASP A 278 31.81 -6.39 -20.68
N LYS A 279 32.60 -5.66 -19.89
CA LYS A 279 32.22 -4.36 -19.29
C LYS A 279 31.91 -3.27 -20.32
N THR A 280 32.27 -3.48 -21.59
CA THR A 280 32.01 -2.53 -22.67
C THR A 280 30.74 -2.85 -23.46
N SER A 281 30.12 -4.01 -23.19
CA SER A 281 28.87 -4.41 -23.82
C SER A 281 27.67 -3.78 -23.13
N ASP A 282 26.69 -3.33 -23.92
CA ASP A 282 25.40 -2.85 -23.40
C ASP A 282 24.67 -3.94 -22.60
N SER A 283 24.90 -5.21 -22.95
CA SER A 283 24.34 -6.38 -22.26
C SER A 283 25.20 -6.90 -21.11
N TYR A 284 26.10 -6.09 -20.53
CA TYR A 284 26.94 -6.48 -19.40
C TYR A 284 26.10 -7.02 -18.23
N ASN A 285 26.33 -8.29 -17.89
CA ASN A 285 25.60 -9.03 -16.88
C ASN A 285 26.52 -10.09 -16.23
N PRO A 286 27.49 -9.68 -15.40
CA PRO A 286 28.47 -10.61 -14.82
C PRO A 286 27.88 -11.45 -13.68
N TYR A 287 26.70 -11.05 -13.16
CA TYR A 287 26.06 -11.61 -11.99
C TYR A 287 25.11 -12.76 -12.32
N SER A 288 24.69 -12.91 -13.58
CA SER A 288 23.79 -13.98 -13.96
C SER A 288 24.42 -15.36 -13.78
N ASN A 289 23.65 -16.27 -13.22
CA ASN A 289 23.94 -17.68 -13.15
C ASN A 289 23.22 -18.49 -14.24
N GLU A 290 22.34 -17.84 -15.01
CA GLU A 290 21.51 -18.45 -16.05
C GLU A 290 20.59 -19.57 -15.50
N LEU A 291 19.93 -19.31 -14.36
CA LEU A 291 18.95 -20.20 -13.75
C LEU A 291 17.87 -19.44 -12.98
N ASP A 292 16.70 -20.04 -12.77
CA ASP A 292 15.74 -19.52 -11.79
C ASP A 292 16.19 -19.88 -10.38
N MET A 293 16.55 -18.86 -9.60
CA MET A 293 17.07 -19.06 -8.26
C MET A 293 16.71 -17.97 -7.26
N LEU A 294 16.79 -18.36 -5.99
CA LEU A 294 16.70 -17.48 -4.83
C LEU A 294 18.00 -17.60 -4.02
N TYR A 295 18.45 -16.48 -3.49
CA TYR A 295 19.58 -16.41 -2.58
C TYR A 295 19.03 -16.23 -1.17
N LEU A 296 19.50 -17.03 -0.21
CA LEU A 296 19.05 -16.97 1.18
C LEU A 296 20.25 -16.92 2.12
N ALA A 297 20.10 -16.23 3.24
CA ALA A 297 21.01 -16.40 4.36
C ALA A 297 21.03 -17.87 4.84
N VAL A 298 22.14 -18.28 5.45
CA VAL A 298 22.25 -19.61 6.06
C VAL A 298 21.35 -19.67 7.31
N PRO A 299 20.49 -20.70 7.45
CA PRO A 299 19.64 -20.87 8.63
C PRO A 299 20.43 -20.98 9.92
N SER A 300 19.93 -20.31 10.95
CA SER A 300 20.39 -20.44 12.33
C SER A 300 19.58 -21.49 13.08
N ALA A 301 20.16 -22.09 14.11
CA ALA A 301 19.48 -23.03 15.01
C ALA A 301 18.38 -22.37 15.88
N ALA A 302 18.28 -21.05 15.88
CA ALA A 302 17.30 -20.33 16.67
C ALA A 302 15.88 -20.52 16.10
N ALA A 303 14.92 -20.80 16.98
CA ALA A 303 13.51 -20.93 16.60
C ALA A 303 12.90 -19.60 16.11
N THR A 304 13.45 -18.46 16.52
CA THR A 304 12.99 -17.11 16.13
C THR A 304 14.15 -16.21 15.77
N GLY A 305 13.87 -15.11 15.06
CA GLY A 305 14.85 -14.14 14.57
C GLY A 305 15.02 -14.19 13.05
N ASN A 306 15.75 -13.21 12.51
CA ASN A 306 15.86 -12.96 11.06
C ASN A 306 16.38 -14.15 10.24
N TYR A 307 17.14 -15.04 10.86
CA TYR A 307 17.69 -16.24 10.21
C TYR A 307 17.11 -17.54 10.78
N SER A 308 15.96 -17.52 11.46
CA SER A 308 15.27 -18.76 11.81
C SER A 308 14.69 -19.41 10.55
N ALA A 309 14.45 -20.72 10.60
CA ALA A 309 13.82 -21.43 9.49
C ALA A 309 12.46 -20.81 9.08
N ALA A 310 11.66 -20.34 10.04
CA ALA A 310 10.38 -19.68 9.77
C ALA A 310 10.55 -18.32 9.07
N SER A 311 11.51 -17.49 9.52
CA SER A 311 11.77 -16.19 8.87
C SER A 311 12.34 -16.35 7.46
N LEU A 312 13.20 -17.36 7.26
CA LEU A 312 13.70 -17.72 5.93
C LEU A 312 12.62 -18.34 5.05
N SER A 313 11.66 -19.08 5.61
CA SER A 313 10.48 -19.57 4.86
C SER A 313 9.61 -18.41 4.38
N ALA A 314 9.39 -17.40 5.21
CA ALA A 314 8.75 -16.15 4.81
C ALA A 314 9.53 -15.47 3.68
N THR A 315 10.85 -15.40 3.81
CA THR A 315 11.73 -14.84 2.77
C THR A 315 11.62 -15.61 1.45
N VAL A 316 11.55 -16.95 1.48
CA VAL A 316 11.32 -17.72 0.25
C VAL A 316 9.96 -17.39 -0.37
N ALA A 317 8.90 -17.28 0.43
CA ALA A 317 7.59 -16.90 -0.08
C ALA A 317 7.62 -15.51 -0.74
N HIS A 318 8.30 -14.55 -0.11
CA HIS A 318 8.53 -13.20 -0.59
C HIS A 318 9.29 -13.19 -1.94
N GLU A 319 10.50 -13.76 -1.97
CA GLU A 319 11.36 -13.73 -3.15
C GLU A 319 10.83 -14.58 -4.31
N LEU A 320 10.14 -15.68 -4.01
CA LEU A 320 9.46 -16.47 -5.03
C LEU A 320 8.31 -15.69 -5.67
N THR A 321 7.64 -14.83 -4.90
CA THR A 321 6.56 -13.98 -5.43
C THR A 321 7.12 -12.94 -6.39
N HIS A 322 8.26 -12.31 -6.08
CA HIS A 322 8.98 -11.45 -7.05
C HIS A 322 9.34 -12.21 -8.32
N ASN A 323 9.85 -13.44 -8.19
CA ASN A 323 10.19 -14.28 -9.35
C ASN A 323 8.94 -14.57 -10.21
N VAL A 324 7.82 -14.96 -9.60
CA VAL A 324 6.55 -15.18 -10.29
C VAL A 324 6.04 -13.90 -10.95
N THR A 325 5.95 -12.79 -10.23
CA THR A 325 5.49 -11.50 -10.79
C THR A 325 6.34 -11.06 -11.96
N PHE A 326 7.68 -11.10 -11.82
CA PHE A 326 8.60 -10.75 -12.90
C PHE A 326 8.40 -11.65 -14.12
N ASN A 327 8.28 -12.96 -13.91
CA ASN A 327 8.04 -13.92 -14.99
C ASN A 327 6.73 -13.68 -15.71
N ARG A 328 5.64 -13.44 -14.97
CA ARG A 328 4.30 -13.30 -15.52
C ARG A 328 4.07 -11.97 -16.23
N LYS A 329 4.53 -10.86 -15.64
CA LYS A 329 4.30 -9.52 -16.18
C LYS A 329 5.38 -9.05 -17.15
N THR A 330 6.61 -9.54 -17.01
CA THR A 330 7.77 -8.97 -17.69
C THR A 330 8.47 -9.98 -18.60
N PHE A 331 9.07 -11.02 -18.03
CA PHE A 331 10.00 -11.89 -18.75
C PHE A 331 9.36 -12.63 -19.92
N ARG A 332 8.16 -13.20 -19.75
CA ARG A 332 7.44 -13.88 -20.84
C ARG A 332 7.19 -12.99 -22.06
N HIS A 333 7.01 -11.68 -21.84
CA HIS A 333 6.75 -10.73 -22.90
C HIS A 333 8.06 -10.33 -23.60
N ILE A 334 9.15 -10.17 -22.84
CA ILE A 334 10.49 -9.98 -23.40
C ILE A 334 10.88 -11.16 -24.30
N LEU A 335 10.65 -12.40 -23.83
CA LEU A 335 10.87 -13.62 -24.63
C LEU A 335 9.99 -13.66 -25.89
N ALA A 336 8.79 -13.11 -25.83
CA ALA A 336 7.89 -12.98 -26.98
C ALA A 336 8.25 -11.81 -27.92
N GLY A 337 9.31 -11.04 -27.62
CA GLY A 337 9.82 -9.95 -28.45
C GLY A 337 9.46 -8.54 -28.00
N ASP A 338 8.74 -8.36 -26.88
CA ASP A 338 8.46 -7.03 -26.30
C ASP A 338 9.63 -6.57 -25.42
N THR A 339 10.68 -6.07 -26.05
CA THR A 339 11.91 -5.59 -25.37
C THR A 339 11.74 -4.26 -24.63
N GLN A 340 10.57 -3.62 -24.72
CA GLN A 340 10.26 -2.39 -24.00
C GLN A 340 9.39 -2.62 -22.76
N ARG A 341 9.04 -3.89 -22.48
CA ARG A 341 8.27 -4.27 -21.30
C ARG A 341 8.94 -3.74 -20.03
N LYS A 342 8.16 -3.06 -19.18
CA LYS A 342 8.63 -2.61 -17.86
C LYS A 342 8.38 -3.69 -16.80
N GLN A 343 9.07 -3.55 -15.68
CA GLN A 343 8.77 -4.31 -14.46
C GLN A 343 7.52 -3.76 -13.78
N GLU A 344 6.94 -4.56 -12.90
CA GLU A 344 5.89 -4.08 -12.00
C GLU A 344 6.41 -2.94 -11.12
N GLU A 345 5.53 -2.00 -10.80
CA GLU A 345 5.87 -0.88 -9.93
C GLU A 345 6.16 -1.40 -8.53
N LEU A 346 7.30 -0.98 -8.00
CA LEU A 346 7.91 -1.54 -6.79
C LEU A 346 6.93 -1.68 -5.62
N PHE A 347 6.07 -0.69 -5.40
CA PHE A 347 5.12 -0.73 -4.29
C PHE A 347 4.14 -1.92 -4.38
N LEU A 348 3.70 -2.26 -5.59
CA LEU A 348 2.73 -3.32 -5.81
C LEU A 348 3.42 -4.67 -5.73
N ASP A 349 4.61 -4.80 -6.32
CA ASP A 349 5.41 -6.01 -6.25
C ASP A 349 5.78 -6.36 -4.79
N GLU A 350 6.26 -5.39 -4.01
CA GLU A 350 6.54 -5.56 -2.57
C GLU A 350 5.28 -5.87 -1.75
N GLY A 351 4.16 -5.20 -2.06
CA GLY A 351 2.89 -5.46 -1.41
C GLY A 351 2.37 -6.89 -1.64
N LEU A 352 2.49 -7.39 -2.87
CA LEU A 352 2.14 -8.77 -3.23
C LEU A 352 3.07 -9.77 -2.53
N SER A 353 4.38 -9.51 -2.49
CA SER A 353 5.36 -10.35 -1.81
C SER A 353 5.10 -10.43 -0.30
N HIS A 354 4.81 -9.32 0.37
CA HIS A 354 4.44 -9.33 1.79
C HIS A 354 3.08 -10.01 2.05
N LEU A 355 2.10 -9.84 1.15
CA LEU A 355 0.84 -10.58 1.27
C LEU A 355 1.08 -12.09 1.11
N SER A 356 1.99 -12.49 0.22
CA SER A 356 2.39 -13.89 0.03
C SER A 356 2.98 -14.50 1.30
N GLU A 357 3.76 -13.75 2.08
CA GLU A 357 4.23 -14.19 3.41
C GLU A 357 3.07 -14.53 4.34
N ASN A 358 2.04 -13.66 4.40
CA ASN A 358 0.83 -13.92 5.19
C ASN A 358 0.09 -15.17 4.70
N LEU A 359 -0.19 -15.26 3.39
CA LEU A 359 -0.94 -16.36 2.80
C LEU A 359 -0.20 -17.71 2.86
N CYS A 360 1.13 -17.68 2.96
CA CYS A 360 1.94 -18.86 3.21
C CYS A 360 2.03 -19.24 4.69
N GLY A 361 1.43 -18.46 5.60
CA GLY A 361 1.43 -18.73 7.04
C GLY A 361 2.70 -18.28 7.75
N PHE A 362 3.42 -17.29 7.23
CA PHE A 362 4.69 -16.79 7.78
C PHE A 362 4.72 -15.26 7.95
N GLY A 363 3.55 -14.61 8.06
CA GLY A 363 3.45 -13.14 8.18
C GLY A 363 4.10 -12.57 9.44
N VAL A 364 3.89 -13.20 10.60
CA VAL A 364 4.50 -12.80 11.88
C VAL A 364 5.99 -13.13 11.86
N SER A 365 6.36 -14.35 11.44
CA SER A 365 7.76 -14.78 11.34
C SER A 365 8.58 -13.99 10.32
N GLY A 366 7.92 -13.49 9.28
CA GLY A 366 8.48 -12.61 8.25
C GLY A 366 8.66 -11.16 8.70
N GLY A 367 8.00 -10.75 9.79
CA GLY A 367 8.10 -9.42 10.35
C GLY A 367 7.06 -8.42 9.82
N ASN A 368 6.00 -8.88 9.14
CA ASN A 368 4.98 -8.00 8.57
C ASN A 368 4.28 -7.11 9.61
N ILE A 369 4.25 -7.54 10.87
CA ILE A 369 3.73 -6.74 11.99
C ILE A 369 4.47 -5.40 12.11
N VAL A 370 5.79 -5.38 11.89
CA VAL A 370 6.60 -4.15 11.98
C VAL A 370 6.23 -3.17 10.87
N PHE A 371 5.96 -3.66 9.65
CA PHE A 371 5.55 -2.81 8.54
C PHE A 371 4.16 -2.21 8.77
N LEU A 372 3.22 -3.01 9.27
CA LEU A 372 1.89 -2.53 9.63
C LEU A 372 1.94 -1.51 10.76
N ASP A 373 2.71 -1.78 11.82
CA ASP A 373 2.89 -0.87 12.94
C ASP A 373 3.46 0.48 12.47
N ALA A 374 4.50 0.46 11.61
CA ALA A 374 5.07 1.66 11.03
C ALA A 374 4.04 2.47 10.22
N PHE A 375 3.20 1.81 9.43
CA PHE A 375 2.13 2.48 8.67
C PHE A 375 1.06 3.07 9.59
N LEU A 376 0.53 2.26 10.52
CA LEU A 376 -0.58 2.64 11.37
C LEU A 376 -0.21 3.81 12.30
N LYS A 377 1.04 3.89 12.75
CA LYS A 377 1.54 5.01 13.57
C LYS A 377 1.54 6.37 12.86
N ASP A 378 1.58 6.41 11.52
CA ASP A 378 1.67 7.66 10.76
C ASP A 378 1.12 7.50 9.32
N THR A 379 -0.15 7.12 9.21
CA THR A 379 -0.82 6.80 7.93
C THR A 379 -0.75 7.95 6.91
N GLY A 380 -0.72 9.21 7.37
CA GLY A 380 -0.62 10.38 6.50
C GLY A 380 0.73 10.52 5.80
N SER A 381 1.78 9.97 6.40
CA SER A 381 3.18 10.09 5.95
C SER A 381 3.60 9.03 4.92
N TYR A 382 2.74 8.05 4.64
CA TYR A 382 3.02 6.98 3.70
C TYR A 382 1.96 6.96 2.60
N SER A 383 2.40 7.15 1.37
CA SER A 383 1.56 6.91 0.20
C SER A 383 1.50 5.41 -0.11
N LEU A 384 0.33 4.93 -0.48
CA LEU A 384 0.14 3.55 -0.92
C LEU A 384 0.94 3.25 -2.20
N CYS A 385 0.99 4.19 -3.15
CA CYS A 385 1.62 3.96 -4.46
C CYS A 385 2.63 5.02 -4.91
N ALA A 386 2.71 6.17 -4.25
CA ALA A 386 3.70 7.22 -4.52
C ALA A 386 4.77 7.29 -3.41
N GLU A 387 5.67 8.27 -3.46
CA GLU A 387 6.72 8.45 -2.45
C GLU A 387 6.16 8.75 -1.05
N ASP A 388 6.92 8.37 -0.01
CA ASP A 388 6.60 8.77 1.37
C ASP A 388 6.98 10.24 1.65
N LYS A 389 6.75 10.72 2.88
CA LYS A 389 7.02 12.12 3.26
C LYS A 389 8.47 12.57 3.07
N TYR A 390 9.41 11.63 2.98
CA TYR A 390 10.83 11.89 2.77
C TYR A 390 11.26 11.69 1.30
N GLY A 391 10.32 11.48 0.39
CA GLY A 391 10.59 11.24 -1.02
C GLY A 391 11.08 9.82 -1.32
N ARG A 392 10.89 8.87 -0.40
CA ARG A 392 11.40 7.49 -0.61
C ARG A 392 10.41 6.66 -1.41
N SER A 393 10.92 6.06 -2.49
CA SER A 393 10.20 5.14 -3.37
C SER A 393 10.10 3.70 -2.81
N ASP A 394 10.71 3.43 -1.66
CA ASP A 394 10.53 2.20 -0.87
C ASP A 394 10.78 2.52 0.61
N SER A 395 9.84 2.13 1.48
CA SER A 395 10.00 2.27 2.93
C SER A 395 9.07 1.33 3.69
N VAL A 396 9.43 1.04 4.94
CA VAL A 396 8.72 0.11 5.83
C VAL A 396 7.23 0.42 5.96
N GLY A 397 6.86 1.69 6.12
CA GLY A 397 5.45 2.09 6.23
C GLY A 397 4.70 2.00 4.90
N ARG A 398 5.37 2.12 3.74
CA ARG A 398 4.73 1.91 2.44
C ARG A 398 4.46 0.45 2.15
N ARG A 399 5.40 -0.42 2.50
CA ARG A 399 5.22 -1.88 2.50
C ARG A 399 4.02 -2.27 3.37
N GLY A 400 3.92 -1.69 4.57
CA GLY A 400 2.76 -1.86 5.46
C GLY A 400 1.44 -1.34 4.88
N ALA A 401 1.46 -0.15 4.27
CA ALA A 401 0.27 0.45 3.65
C ALA A 401 -0.31 -0.45 2.54
N MET A 402 0.54 -0.90 1.61
CA MET A 402 0.11 -1.74 0.50
C MET A 402 -0.27 -3.15 0.97
N LEU A 403 0.47 -3.73 1.92
CA LEU A 403 0.10 -5.01 2.55
C LEU A 403 -1.30 -4.95 3.16
N LEU A 404 -1.60 -3.90 3.92
CA LEU A 404 -2.90 -3.73 4.56
C LEU A 404 -4.03 -3.58 3.52
N PHE A 405 -3.79 -2.80 2.47
CA PHE A 405 -4.77 -2.59 1.40
C PHE A 405 -5.03 -3.87 0.60
N LEU A 406 -3.99 -4.60 0.18
CA LEU A 406 -4.13 -5.86 -0.55
C LEU A 406 -4.73 -6.96 0.32
N SER A 407 -4.40 -7.04 1.61
CA SER A 407 -5.01 -7.99 2.55
C SER A 407 -6.52 -7.75 2.68
N TRP A 408 -6.93 -6.48 2.76
CA TRP A 408 -8.34 -6.10 2.76
C TRP A 408 -9.02 -6.50 1.44
N LEU A 409 -8.44 -6.14 0.29
CA LEU A 409 -9.00 -6.47 -1.03
C LEU A 409 -9.13 -7.98 -1.25
N TYR A 410 -8.10 -8.75 -0.89
CA TYR A 410 -8.10 -10.20 -0.99
C TYR A 410 -9.28 -10.81 -0.23
N ARG A 411 -9.57 -10.28 0.98
CA ARG A 411 -10.70 -10.75 1.80
C ARG A 411 -12.06 -10.29 1.27
N GLN A 412 -12.16 -9.09 0.71
CA GLN A 412 -13.42 -8.59 0.14
C GLN A 412 -13.77 -9.23 -1.20
N SER A 413 -12.77 -9.74 -1.90
CA SER A 413 -12.95 -10.43 -3.16
C SER A 413 -13.74 -11.73 -2.97
N ALA A 414 -14.65 -12.03 -3.89
CA ALA A 414 -15.38 -13.30 -3.88
C ALA A 414 -14.42 -14.51 -4.02
N ASP A 415 -13.31 -14.30 -4.73
CA ASP A 415 -12.20 -15.24 -4.89
C ASP A 415 -10.88 -14.44 -4.87
N GLY A 416 -10.21 -14.42 -3.72
CA GLY A 416 -8.97 -13.68 -3.51
C GLY A 416 -7.81 -14.19 -4.37
N ASP A 417 -7.71 -15.51 -4.59
CA ASP A 417 -6.65 -16.08 -5.43
C ASP A 417 -6.83 -15.65 -6.88
N SER A 418 -8.06 -15.68 -7.39
CA SER A 418 -8.37 -15.21 -8.74
C SER A 418 -8.13 -13.71 -8.90
N PHE A 419 -8.42 -12.90 -7.87
CA PHE A 419 -8.04 -11.48 -7.85
C PHE A 419 -6.53 -11.29 -8.04
N LEU A 420 -5.70 -11.98 -7.25
CA LEU A 420 -4.24 -11.86 -7.36
C LEU A 420 -3.72 -12.37 -8.71
N ARG A 421 -4.24 -13.49 -9.22
CA ARG A 421 -3.89 -13.99 -10.57
C ARG A 421 -4.26 -12.99 -11.67
N ASN A 422 -5.41 -12.33 -11.56
CA ASN A 422 -5.83 -11.32 -12.52
C ASN A 422 -4.90 -10.09 -12.50
N ILE A 423 -4.35 -9.70 -11.34
CA ILE A 423 -3.28 -8.69 -11.29
C ILE A 423 -2.10 -9.16 -12.13
N LEU A 424 -1.64 -10.40 -11.96
CA LEU A 424 -0.43 -10.90 -12.63
C LEU A 424 -0.60 -11.14 -14.14
N ASP A 425 -1.82 -11.44 -14.60
CA ASP A 425 -2.13 -11.66 -16.02
C ASP A 425 -2.54 -10.38 -16.77
N SER A 426 -2.79 -9.28 -16.06
CA SER A 426 -3.15 -8.02 -16.68
C SER A 426 -1.99 -7.37 -17.43
N HIS A 427 -2.32 -6.59 -18.45
CA HIS A 427 -1.34 -5.85 -19.23
C HIS A 427 -0.89 -4.55 -18.56
N CYS A 428 -1.65 -4.06 -17.59
CA CYS A 428 -1.33 -2.88 -16.80
C CYS A 428 -0.13 -3.12 -15.86
N PHE A 429 0.31 -2.02 -15.24
CA PHE A 429 1.24 -2.03 -14.13
C PHE A 429 0.83 -0.93 -13.14
N GLY A 430 1.19 -1.08 -11.88
CA GLY A 430 0.99 -0.10 -10.83
C GLY A 430 -0.46 -0.01 -10.37
N TRP A 431 -0.85 1.20 -9.94
CA TRP A 431 -2.04 1.44 -9.12
C TRP A 431 -3.33 0.98 -9.80
N GLU A 432 -3.45 1.25 -11.10
CA GLU A 432 -4.65 0.92 -11.88
C GLU A 432 -4.84 -0.59 -12.07
N CYS A 433 -3.80 -1.41 -11.89
CA CYS A 433 -3.95 -2.86 -12.01
C CYS A 433 -4.84 -3.49 -10.98
N ILE A 434 -4.84 -2.94 -9.78
CA ILE A 434 -5.66 -3.43 -8.69
C ILE A 434 -7.13 -3.33 -9.11
N GLY A 435 -7.52 -2.21 -9.70
CA GLY A 435 -8.87 -1.97 -10.17
C GLY A 435 -9.22 -2.75 -11.43
N GLU A 436 -8.29 -2.91 -12.37
CA GLU A 436 -8.48 -3.76 -13.55
C GLU A 436 -8.78 -5.22 -13.15
N ALA A 437 -8.04 -5.75 -12.18
CA ALA A 437 -8.22 -7.13 -11.69
C ALA A 437 -9.59 -7.37 -11.02
N LEU A 438 -10.22 -6.33 -10.49
CA LEU A 438 -11.51 -6.37 -9.80
C LEU A 438 -12.66 -5.76 -10.62
N GLY A 439 -12.38 -5.24 -11.82
CA GLY A 439 -13.38 -4.57 -12.66
C GLY A 439 -13.96 -3.28 -12.05
N THR A 440 -13.26 -2.66 -11.11
CA THR A 440 -13.69 -1.45 -10.37
C THR A 440 -12.50 -0.52 -10.20
N SER A 441 -12.63 0.80 -10.46
CA SER A 441 -11.49 1.74 -10.36
C SER A 441 -10.78 1.67 -8.99
N THR A 442 -9.45 1.67 -8.97
CA THR A 442 -8.69 1.57 -7.72
C THR A 442 -8.98 2.72 -6.75
N ASP A 443 -9.25 3.93 -7.24
CA ASP A 443 -9.63 5.07 -6.39
C ASP A 443 -10.95 4.85 -5.62
N TYR A 444 -11.92 4.18 -6.25
CA TYR A 444 -13.15 3.79 -5.57
C TYR A 444 -12.86 2.74 -4.49
N LEU A 445 -12.07 1.73 -4.82
CA LEU A 445 -11.64 0.70 -3.88
C LEU A 445 -10.87 1.29 -2.70
N PHE A 446 -10.02 2.29 -2.94
CA PHE A 446 -9.29 3.01 -1.90
C PHE A 446 -10.25 3.80 -1.00
N GLY A 447 -11.24 4.49 -1.56
CA GLY A 447 -12.29 5.14 -0.75
C GLY A 447 -13.08 4.16 0.13
N SER A 448 -13.39 2.97 -0.40
CA SER A 448 -14.02 1.89 0.38
C SER A 448 -13.08 1.33 1.46
N PHE A 449 -11.78 1.20 1.18
CA PHE A 449 -10.78 0.80 2.16
C PHE A 449 -10.64 1.82 3.29
N VAL A 450 -10.53 3.12 2.97
CA VAL A 450 -10.54 4.22 3.95
C VAL A 450 -11.77 4.11 4.85
N SER A 451 -12.93 3.80 4.25
CA SER A 451 -14.16 3.63 5.00
C SER A 451 -14.12 2.42 5.93
N ALA A 452 -13.61 1.28 5.46
CA ALA A 452 -13.48 0.08 6.28
C ALA A 452 -12.49 0.28 7.45
N VAL A 453 -11.37 0.97 7.21
CA VAL A 453 -10.42 1.31 8.28
C VAL A 453 -11.10 2.21 9.30
N ALA A 454 -11.75 3.30 8.87
CA ALA A 454 -12.47 4.19 9.78
C ALA A 454 -13.53 3.44 10.60
N THR A 455 -14.37 2.61 9.97
CA THR A 455 -15.33 1.79 10.69
C THR A 455 -14.64 0.89 11.72
N ALA A 456 -13.56 0.19 11.35
CA ALA A 456 -12.84 -0.68 12.27
C ALA A 456 -12.25 0.05 13.48
N VAL A 457 -11.76 1.29 13.31
CA VAL A 457 -11.26 2.11 14.43
C VAL A 457 -12.35 2.40 15.46
N TYR A 458 -13.57 2.70 15.01
CA TYR A 458 -14.60 3.27 15.88
C TYR A 458 -15.75 2.31 16.23
N THR A 459 -15.79 1.10 15.68
CA THR A 459 -16.66 0.04 16.20
C THR A 459 -16.17 -0.54 17.53
N GLY A 460 -14.91 -0.33 17.89
CA GLY A 460 -14.31 -0.78 19.16
C GLY A 460 -14.09 -2.30 19.30
N GLU A 461 -14.75 -3.12 18.48
CA GLU A 461 -14.57 -4.57 18.45
C GLU A 461 -13.29 -4.97 17.67
N PRO A 462 -12.45 -5.86 18.22
CA PRO A 462 -11.28 -6.36 17.52
C PRO A 462 -11.65 -7.03 16.18
N PHE A 463 -10.89 -6.72 15.15
CA PHE A 463 -11.08 -7.27 13.83
C PHE A 463 -10.79 -8.78 13.83
N PRO A 464 -11.74 -9.62 13.41
CA PRO A 464 -11.56 -11.07 13.42
C PRO A 464 -10.62 -11.50 12.31
N TYR A 465 -9.72 -12.44 12.62
CA TYR A 465 -8.74 -12.99 11.70
C TYR A 465 -8.75 -14.53 11.71
N ARG A 466 -8.38 -15.14 10.58
CA ARG A 466 -8.07 -16.57 10.49
C ARG A 466 -6.61 -16.83 10.82
N THR A 467 -6.33 -18.04 11.28
CA THR A 467 -4.97 -18.56 11.43
C THR A 467 -4.70 -19.66 10.42
N ASP A 468 -3.46 -19.76 9.98
CA ASP A 468 -2.99 -20.89 9.18
C ASP A 468 -3.06 -22.18 10.02
N SER A 469 -3.58 -23.25 9.43
CA SER A 469 -3.80 -24.50 10.16
C SER A 469 -2.52 -25.28 10.45
N VAL A 470 -1.41 -24.96 9.77
CA VAL A 470 -0.13 -25.66 9.93
C VAL A 470 0.80 -24.85 10.83
N THR A 471 1.00 -23.58 10.52
CA THR A 471 1.94 -22.72 11.26
C THR A 471 1.29 -22.08 12.49
N GLY A 472 -0.03 -21.93 12.51
CA GLY A 472 -0.77 -21.21 13.55
C GLY A 472 -0.69 -19.69 13.44
N GLU A 473 -0.01 -19.15 12.42
CA GLU A 473 0.12 -17.69 12.25
C GLU A 473 -1.18 -17.07 11.71
N PRO A 474 -1.53 -15.84 12.12
CA PRO A 474 -2.62 -15.11 11.50
C PRO A 474 -2.34 -14.83 10.03
N VAL A 475 -3.36 -14.96 9.17
CA VAL A 475 -3.23 -14.76 7.71
C VAL A 475 -4.04 -13.57 7.18
N ASP A 476 -5.04 -13.09 7.94
CA ASP A 476 -5.93 -11.99 7.53
C ASP A 476 -5.57 -10.69 8.25
N PHE A 477 -4.42 -10.10 7.91
CA PHE A 477 -3.98 -8.88 8.57
C PHE A 477 -4.90 -7.70 8.23
N PHE A 478 -5.40 -7.03 9.27
CA PHE A 478 -6.12 -5.77 9.16
C PHE A 478 -5.88 -4.90 10.40
N CYS A 479 -6.24 -3.61 10.36
CA CYS A 479 -6.15 -2.76 11.54
C CYS A 479 -7.16 -3.21 12.61
N ASN A 480 -6.89 -2.83 13.86
CA ASN A 480 -7.71 -3.15 15.01
C ASN A 480 -7.85 -4.65 15.30
N MET A 481 -6.89 -5.52 14.95
CA MET A 481 -6.94 -6.93 15.41
C MET A 481 -6.70 -7.05 16.92
N GLY A 482 -6.06 -6.04 17.52
CA GLY A 482 -5.71 -6.01 18.93
C GLY A 482 -4.62 -7.02 19.31
N MET A 483 -4.52 -7.30 20.61
CA MET A 483 -3.52 -8.21 21.16
C MET A 483 -3.79 -9.67 20.78
N PHE A 484 -2.76 -10.38 20.32
CA PHE A 484 -2.80 -11.82 20.11
C PHE A 484 -1.48 -12.51 20.49
N GLU A 485 -1.54 -13.80 20.77
CA GLU A 485 -0.39 -14.61 21.19
C GLU A 485 0.08 -15.53 20.06
N PHE A 486 1.37 -15.54 19.79
CA PHE A 486 1.99 -16.48 18.86
C PHE A 486 3.42 -16.82 19.28
N GLY A 487 3.79 -18.11 19.27
CA GLY A 487 5.15 -18.54 19.60
C GLY A 487 5.62 -18.13 21.01
N GLY A 488 4.69 -17.98 21.96
CA GLY A 488 4.97 -17.53 23.33
C GLY A 488 5.29 -16.03 23.45
N LYS A 489 4.94 -15.23 22.44
CA LYS A 489 5.06 -13.77 22.43
C LYS A 489 3.71 -13.12 22.11
N SER A 490 3.46 -11.98 22.73
CA SER A 490 2.33 -11.12 22.43
C SER A 490 2.65 -10.17 21.28
N TYR A 491 1.72 -10.01 20.36
CA TYR A 491 1.76 -9.06 19.25
C TYR A 491 0.50 -8.19 19.27
N ASP A 492 0.61 -6.99 18.70
CA ASP A 492 -0.52 -6.07 18.52
C ASP A 492 -0.56 -5.59 17.08
N ILE A 493 -1.75 -5.62 16.47
CA ILE A 493 -2.04 -4.80 15.29
C ILE A 493 -3.19 -3.87 15.68
N GLY A 494 -2.79 -2.67 16.09
CA GLY A 494 -3.69 -1.65 16.63
C GLY A 494 -4.47 -0.87 15.58
N ILE A 495 -5.04 0.24 16.02
CA ILE A 495 -5.69 1.23 15.17
C ILE A 495 -4.68 2.23 14.59
N PRO A 496 -4.96 2.89 13.45
CA PRO A 496 -4.22 4.06 13.01
C PRO A 496 -4.12 5.13 14.10
N ARG A 497 -2.99 5.84 14.15
CA ARG A 497 -2.84 7.06 14.93
C ARG A 497 -3.93 8.06 14.56
N LEU A 498 -4.53 8.65 15.58
CA LEU A 498 -5.47 9.73 15.46
C LEU A 498 -4.76 11.08 15.63
N TYR A 499 -5.01 12.01 14.72
CA TYR A 499 -4.53 13.38 14.82
C TYR A 499 -5.55 14.22 15.61
N THR A 500 -5.05 15.04 16.53
CA THR A 500 -5.88 16.04 17.23
C THR A 500 -6.11 17.25 16.32
N SER A 501 -7.13 18.08 16.57
CA SER A 501 -7.18 19.41 15.92
C SER A 501 -5.97 20.25 16.29
N GLU A 502 -5.74 21.27 15.47
CA GLU A 502 -4.65 22.27 15.65
C GLU A 502 -3.24 21.70 15.45
N THR A 503 -3.11 20.39 15.20
CA THR A 503 -1.87 19.84 14.65
C THR A 503 -1.84 20.17 13.16
N GLU A 504 -0.78 20.83 12.74
CA GLU A 504 -0.47 20.98 11.33
C GLU A 504 0.07 19.66 10.78
N PHE A 505 -0.48 19.19 9.67
CA PHE A 505 -0.01 17.98 9.00
C PHE A 505 -0.03 18.15 7.48
N SER A 506 0.82 17.36 6.82
CA SER A 506 0.84 17.22 5.37
C SER A 506 0.10 15.95 4.98
N VAL A 507 -0.59 15.99 3.84
CA VAL A 507 -1.24 14.80 3.26
C VAL A 507 -0.63 14.56 1.89
N LEU A 508 -0.03 13.39 1.73
CA LEU A 508 0.61 12.96 0.49
C LEU A 508 -0.45 12.54 -0.53
N LYS A 509 -0.01 12.13 -1.73
CA LYS A 509 -0.88 11.46 -2.70
C LYS A 509 -1.20 10.05 -2.22
N TYR A 510 -2.41 9.56 -2.49
CA TYR A 510 -2.85 8.22 -2.15
C TYR A 510 -2.54 7.85 -0.69
N SER A 511 -2.81 8.79 0.23
CA SER A 511 -2.65 8.58 1.68
C SER A 511 -3.90 9.01 2.43
N VAL A 512 -3.95 8.68 3.72
CA VAL A 512 -5.10 8.92 4.60
C VAL A 512 -4.63 9.33 5.98
N SER A 513 -5.40 10.18 6.66
CA SER A 513 -5.20 10.60 8.04
C SER A 513 -6.55 10.57 8.78
N PHE A 514 -6.55 10.04 10.00
CA PHE A 514 -7.73 9.89 10.85
C PHE A 514 -7.66 10.86 12.02
N PHE A 515 -8.78 11.47 12.40
CA PHE A 515 -8.82 12.47 13.47
C PHE A 515 -9.62 11.96 14.66
N ASP A 516 -9.32 12.50 15.83
CA ASP A 516 -10.13 12.23 17.02
C ASP A 516 -11.61 12.59 16.78
N PRO A 517 -12.55 11.82 17.37
CA PRO A 517 -13.97 12.12 17.26
C PRO A 517 -14.32 13.52 17.78
N VAL A 518 -15.24 14.18 17.08
CA VAL A 518 -15.83 15.46 17.45
C VAL A 518 -17.33 15.29 17.67
N THR A 519 -17.80 15.74 18.83
CA THR A 519 -19.23 15.65 19.20
C THR A 519 -19.89 17.03 19.13
N PHE A 520 -21.07 17.09 18.55
CA PHE A 520 -21.86 18.31 18.43
C PHE A 520 -23.25 18.13 19.07
N GLU A 521 -23.66 19.08 19.90
CA GLU A 521 -25.02 19.13 20.46
C GLU A 521 -26.02 19.82 19.52
N SER A 522 -25.53 20.60 18.58
CA SER A 522 -26.30 21.35 17.58
C SER A 522 -25.46 21.54 16.32
N MET A 523 -26.04 22.08 15.25
CA MET A 523 -25.28 22.31 14.03
C MET A 523 -24.08 23.23 14.27
N GLN A 524 -22.87 22.73 14.02
CA GLN A 524 -21.61 23.45 14.23
C GLN A 524 -20.61 23.15 13.10
N PRO A 525 -19.67 24.06 12.78
CA PRO A 525 -18.71 23.85 11.72
C PRO A 525 -17.46 23.07 12.18
N ILE A 526 -16.98 22.18 11.32
CA ILE A 526 -15.57 21.76 11.26
C ILE A 526 -14.90 22.62 10.19
N VAL A 527 -13.83 23.30 10.54
CA VAL A 527 -13.12 24.22 9.64
C VAL A 527 -11.78 23.62 9.26
N PHE A 528 -11.60 23.41 7.95
CA PHE A 528 -10.34 23.01 7.34
C PHE A 528 -9.64 24.26 6.79
N SER A 529 -8.40 24.48 7.22
CA SER A 529 -7.51 25.50 6.67
C SER A 529 -6.34 24.80 5.99
N ALA A 530 -6.24 24.99 4.68
CA ALA A 530 -5.33 24.24 3.83
C ALA A 530 -4.45 25.19 3.01
N ASN A 531 -3.16 24.87 2.92
CA ASN A 531 -2.21 25.55 2.07
C ASN A 531 -1.51 24.54 1.15
N GLY A 532 -1.27 24.95 -0.09
CA GLY A 532 -0.65 24.09 -1.09
C GLY A 532 -1.51 22.90 -1.52
N ILE A 533 -2.84 23.04 -1.58
CA ILE A 533 -3.71 22.01 -2.17
C ILE A 533 -3.31 21.84 -3.65
N ASN A 534 -2.97 20.61 -4.02
CA ASN A 534 -2.78 20.19 -5.40
C ASN A 534 -3.67 18.97 -5.68
N GLY A 535 -4.26 18.88 -6.87
CA GLY A 535 -5.16 17.78 -7.24
C GLY A 535 -6.38 17.66 -6.33
N THR A 536 -6.77 16.41 -6.04
CA THR A 536 -8.03 16.10 -5.34
C THR A 536 -7.79 15.65 -3.90
N VAL A 537 -8.39 16.36 -2.95
CA VAL A 537 -8.28 16.13 -1.50
C VAL A 537 -9.67 16.07 -0.91
N TYR A 538 -9.97 15.03 -0.13
CA TYR A 538 -11.27 14.83 0.49
C TYR A 538 -11.18 14.88 2.00
N ALA A 539 -12.17 15.52 2.62
CA ALA A 539 -12.51 15.36 4.02
C ALA A 539 -13.74 14.44 4.12
N GLY A 540 -13.56 13.21 4.60
CA GLY A 540 -14.62 12.27 4.92
C GLY A 540 -15.15 12.49 6.34
N MET A 541 -16.46 12.57 6.49
CA MET A 541 -17.14 12.64 7.80
C MET A 541 -17.85 11.31 8.07
N LEU A 542 -17.30 10.49 8.96
CA LEU A 542 -17.97 9.27 9.44
C LEU A 542 -18.81 9.63 10.66
N LYS A 543 -20.13 9.42 10.62
CA LYS A 543 -20.97 9.59 11.82
C LYS A 543 -20.97 8.30 12.65
N ILE A 544 -20.63 8.38 13.93
CA ILE A 544 -20.60 7.21 14.83
C ILE A 544 -21.71 7.23 15.88
N GLU A 545 -22.27 8.40 16.20
CA GLU A 545 -23.43 8.56 17.10
C GLU A 545 -24.36 9.67 16.64
#